data_AF-A0A3D4BCR0-F1
#
_entry.id   AF-A0A3D4BCR0-F1
#
_cell.length_a   1.000
_cell.length_b   1.000
_cell.length_c   1.000
_cell.angle_alpha   90.00
_cell.angle_beta   90.00
_cell.angle_gamma   90.00
#
_symmetry.space_group_name_H-M   'P 1'
#
loop_
_entity.id
_entity.type
_entity.pdbx_description
1 polymer ?
#
loop_
_entity_poly.entity_id
_entity_poly.type
_entity_poly.pdbx_seq_one_letter_code
_entity_poly.pdbx_strand_id
1 'polypeptide(L)'
;MSLIPPNSSLHQSLHHLAKTKQMVFLAGLPGTGKSLLLQQLAGMACALGRQVHLLQWDVCRQPFESHTYVKTHYPEIDGVTHNGVRKGVGIWAREAVSIWYARYQEGTDILIGETPLIGNRLVELVRREDDKAESVLRDETTTYFSVPTPSQEVKRLIEGQREERSARPLHEREKGDAQPHIMLAAWSEICSVAHQFNLISADKIGEKLVDYDPDLYFDIYDILLKHRPHSRISMDVILATENKSVYDLNVDQIDLVPTHDEVQRALNEM
;
A
#
# COMPACT_ATOMS: atom_id res chain seq x y z
N MET A 1 19.18 -2.63 -10.09
CA MET A 1 19.09 -3.82 -10.98
C MET A 1 17.83 -4.60 -10.61
N SER A 2 16.92 -4.85 -11.56
CA SER A 2 15.66 -5.57 -11.30
C SER A 2 15.93 -6.96 -10.71
N LEU A 3 15.22 -7.30 -9.64
CA LEU A 3 15.20 -8.66 -9.07
C LEU A 3 14.24 -9.57 -9.83
N ILE A 4 13.30 -8.99 -10.58
CA ILE A 4 12.27 -9.72 -11.30
C ILE A 4 12.83 -10.20 -12.64
N PRO A 5 12.67 -11.50 -12.99
CA PRO A 5 13.10 -12.03 -14.29
C PRO A 5 12.46 -11.24 -15.45
N PRO A 6 13.25 -10.73 -16.42
CA PRO A 6 12.75 -9.85 -17.49
C PRO A 6 11.61 -10.43 -18.33
N ASN A 7 11.59 -11.75 -18.50
CA ASN A 7 10.61 -12.46 -19.31
C ASN A 7 9.39 -12.94 -18.51
N SER A 8 9.31 -12.63 -17.20
CA SER A 8 8.16 -12.99 -16.38
C SER A 8 6.95 -12.07 -16.65
N SER A 9 5.75 -12.61 -16.46
CA SER A 9 4.50 -11.84 -16.48
C SER A 9 4.53 -10.69 -15.47
N LEU A 10 5.13 -10.91 -14.30
CA LEU A 10 5.31 -9.89 -13.27
C LEU A 10 6.15 -8.70 -13.78
N HIS A 11 7.28 -8.97 -14.44
CA HIS A 11 8.12 -7.92 -15.01
C HIS A 11 7.37 -7.13 -16.07
N GLN A 12 6.71 -7.82 -17.01
CA GLN A 12 5.94 -7.17 -18.08
C GLN A 12 4.82 -6.29 -17.51
N SER A 13 4.11 -6.76 -16.50
CA SER A 13 3.02 -6.02 -15.85
C SER A 13 3.53 -4.75 -15.16
N LEU A 14 4.57 -4.86 -14.33
CA LEU A 14 5.15 -3.69 -13.65
C LEU A 14 5.78 -2.70 -14.64
N HIS A 15 6.49 -3.19 -15.65
CA HIS A 15 7.08 -2.34 -16.67
C HIS A 15 6.00 -1.60 -17.48
N HIS A 16 4.88 -2.26 -17.80
CA HIS A 16 3.76 -1.63 -18.46
C HIS A 16 3.16 -0.51 -17.59
N LEU A 17 2.94 -0.76 -16.29
CA LEU A 17 2.46 0.25 -15.35
C LEU A 17 3.44 1.43 -15.23
N ALA A 18 4.73 1.15 -15.06
CA ALA A 18 5.80 2.14 -14.99
C ALA A 18 5.87 3.03 -16.24
N LYS A 19 5.50 2.49 -17.40
CA LYS A 19 5.54 3.21 -18.68
C LYS A 19 4.28 4.02 -18.94
N THR A 20 3.11 3.52 -18.54
CA THR A 20 1.83 4.02 -19.05
C THR A 20 0.99 4.79 -18.04
N LYS A 21 1.20 4.59 -16.74
CA LYS A 21 0.39 5.22 -15.69
C LYS A 21 1.12 6.39 -15.05
N GLN A 22 0.42 7.46 -14.72
CA GLN A 22 0.98 8.54 -13.90
C GLN A 22 0.96 8.18 -12.42
N MET A 23 -0.01 7.38 -11.99
CA MET A 23 -0.14 6.97 -10.60
C MET A 23 -0.41 5.48 -10.48
N VAL A 24 0.36 4.81 -9.63
CA VAL A 24 0.21 3.38 -9.36
C VAL A 24 0.14 3.17 -7.85
N PHE A 25 -0.97 2.61 -7.36
CA PHE A 25 -1.17 2.32 -5.95
C PHE A 25 -1.12 0.82 -5.70
N LEU A 26 -0.22 0.37 -4.83
CA LEU A 26 -0.09 -1.02 -4.42
C LEU A 26 -0.96 -1.26 -3.19
N ALA A 27 -2.11 -1.88 -3.40
CA ALA A 27 -3.10 -2.18 -2.36
C ALA A 27 -2.95 -3.61 -1.84
N GLY A 28 -2.90 -3.79 -0.53
CA GLY A 28 -2.74 -5.15 0.00
C GLY A 28 -2.39 -5.27 1.48
N LEU A 29 -2.52 -6.49 1.99
CA LEU A 29 -2.17 -6.83 3.36
C LEU A 29 -0.67 -6.67 3.65
N PRO A 30 -0.27 -6.47 4.91
CA PRO A 30 1.11 -6.67 5.32
C PRO A 30 1.59 -8.07 4.89
N GLY A 31 2.83 -8.14 4.38
CA GLY A 31 3.41 -9.41 3.94
C GLY A 31 2.86 -9.99 2.64
N THR A 32 2.29 -9.17 1.74
CA THR A 32 1.92 -9.60 0.37
C THR A 32 2.92 -9.15 -0.71
N GLY A 33 4.03 -8.53 -0.31
CA GLY A 33 5.09 -8.11 -1.23
C GLY A 33 4.98 -6.68 -1.76
N LYS A 34 4.04 -5.86 -1.26
CA LYS A 34 3.86 -4.45 -1.68
C LYS A 34 5.17 -3.65 -1.74
N SER A 35 5.92 -3.59 -0.65
CA SER A 35 7.14 -2.77 -0.58
C SER A 35 8.23 -3.24 -1.55
N LEU A 36 8.31 -4.56 -1.80
CA LEU A 36 9.19 -5.11 -2.83
C LEU A 36 8.71 -4.68 -4.23
N LEU A 37 7.43 -4.80 -4.54
CA LEU A 37 6.91 -4.35 -5.84
C LEU A 37 7.04 -2.83 -6.02
N LEU A 38 6.90 -2.05 -4.95
CA LEU A 38 7.16 -0.61 -4.95
C LEU A 38 8.60 -0.33 -5.35
N GLN A 39 9.56 -0.99 -4.70
CA GLN A 39 10.99 -0.88 -5.02
C GLN A 39 11.27 -1.23 -6.49
N GLN A 40 10.70 -2.33 -6.99
CA GLN A 40 10.91 -2.76 -8.37
C GLN A 40 10.27 -1.80 -9.37
N LEU A 41 9.05 -1.31 -9.09
CA LEU A 41 8.34 -0.37 -9.94
C LEU A 41 9.06 0.98 -10.00
N ALA A 42 9.54 1.49 -8.87
CA ALA A 42 10.35 2.71 -8.80
C ALA A 42 11.64 2.57 -9.61
N GLY A 43 12.33 1.43 -9.50
CA GLY A 43 13.50 1.13 -10.32
C GLY A 43 13.20 1.12 -11.82
N MET A 44 12.08 0.53 -12.24
CA MET A 44 11.65 0.51 -13.65
C MET A 44 11.27 1.91 -14.16
N ALA A 45 10.54 2.69 -13.36
CA ALA A 45 10.16 4.05 -13.73
C ALA A 45 11.37 4.97 -13.87
N CYS A 46 12.33 4.89 -12.92
CA CYS A 46 13.58 5.63 -13.01
C CYS A 46 14.39 5.23 -14.26
N ALA A 47 14.44 3.94 -14.61
CA ALA A 47 15.11 3.47 -15.83
C ALA A 47 14.44 3.97 -17.11
N LEU A 48 13.15 4.31 -17.06
CA LEU A 48 12.40 4.96 -18.14
C LEU A 48 12.56 6.49 -18.14
N GLY A 49 13.41 7.04 -17.26
CA GLY A 49 13.68 8.48 -17.14
C GLY A 49 12.60 9.24 -16.38
N ARG A 50 11.76 8.55 -15.59
CA ARG A 50 10.70 9.20 -14.81
C ARG A 50 11.14 9.54 -13.40
N GLN A 51 10.77 10.74 -12.93
CA GLN A 51 10.97 11.11 -11.53
C GLN A 51 9.98 10.36 -10.63
N VAL A 52 10.49 9.71 -9.59
CA VAL A 52 9.69 8.90 -8.67
C VAL A 52 9.22 9.76 -7.50
N HIS A 53 7.92 9.75 -7.25
CA HIS A 53 7.27 10.29 -6.06
C HIS A 53 6.60 9.16 -5.30
N LEU A 54 6.64 9.20 -3.97
CA LEU A 54 6.11 8.13 -3.12
C LEU A 54 5.02 8.64 -2.18
N LEU A 55 3.95 7.87 -2.05
CA LEU A 55 2.91 8.05 -1.03
C LEU A 55 2.87 6.78 -0.17
N GLN A 56 3.44 6.84 1.03
CA GLN A 56 3.53 5.67 1.92
C GLN A 56 2.91 5.99 3.28
N TRP A 57 2.02 5.10 3.75
CA TRP A 57 1.36 5.23 5.06
C TRP A 57 2.35 5.54 6.20
N ASP A 58 3.46 4.82 6.29
CA ASP A 58 4.44 4.98 7.37
C ASP A 58 5.24 6.27 7.30
N VAL A 59 5.23 6.96 6.16
CA VAL A 59 5.84 8.27 5.98
C VAL A 59 4.83 9.37 6.29
N CYS A 60 3.63 9.30 5.69
CA CYS A 60 2.64 10.35 5.83
C CYS A 60 1.97 10.43 7.21
N ARG A 61 1.98 9.34 8.00
CA ARG A 61 1.45 9.38 9.37
C ARG A 61 2.33 10.13 10.37
N GLN A 62 3.64 10.21 10.13
CA GLN A 62 4.59 10.73 11.13
C GLN A 62 4.35 12.21 11.47
N PRO A 63 4.08 13.12 10.50
CA PRO A 63 3.78 14.51 10.84
C PRO A 63 2.47 14.64 11.64
N PHE A 64 1.47 13.78 11.40
CA PHE A 64 0.27 13.75 12.22
C PHE A 64 0.58 13.31 13.65
N GLU A 65 1.28 12.17 13.83
CA GLU A 65 1.63 11.63 15.16
C GLU A 65 2.56 12.57 15.96
N SER A 66 3.35 13.41 15.27
CA SER A 66 4.19 14.42 15.90
C SER A 66 3.46 15.72 16.28
N HIS A 67 2.27 15.97 15.71
CA HIS A 67 1.49 17.20 15.92
C HIS A 67 0.94 17.29 17.35
N THR A 68 1.11 18.46 17.99
CA THR A 68 0.77 18.64 19.42
C THR A 68 -0.70 18.35 19.73
N TYR A 69 -1.63 18.84 18.92
CA TYR A 69 -3.06 18.55 19.09
C TYR A 69 -3.37 17.05 19.02
N VAL A 70 -2.73 16.34 18.08
CA VAL A 70 -2.93 14.90 17.86
C VAL A 70 -2.41 14.11 19.04
N LYS A 71 -1.21 14.44 19.56
CA LYS A 71 -0.66 13.77 20.76
C LYS A 71 -1.60 13.83 21.97
N THR A 72 -2.39 14.89 22.08
CA THR A 72 -3.35 15.05 23.20
C THR A 72 -4.69 14.37 22.93
N HIS A 73 -5.24 14.48 21.71
CA HIS A 73 -6.62 14.07 21.42
C HIS A 73 -6.74 12.72 20.70
N TYR A 74 -5.68 12.30 20.02
CA TYR A 74 -5.60 11.07 19.22
C TYR A 74 -4.27 10.34 19.46
N PRO A 75 -3.90 10.05 20.72
CA PRO A 75 -2.62 9.45 21.04
C PRO A 75 -2.50 8.05 20.43
N GLU A 76 -1.28 7.69 20.01
CA GLU A 76 -0.94 6.29 19.79
C GLU A 76 -1.04 5.54 21.12
N ILE A 77 -1.68 4.37 21.10
CA ILE A 77 -1.82 3.50 22.27
C ILE A 77 -1.24 2.13 21.87
N ASP A 78 -0.24 1.65 22.62
CA ASP A 78 0.40 0.35 22.42
C ASP A 78 0.89 0.09 20.99
N GLY A 79 1.47 1.09 20.32
CA GLY A 79 1.96 0.96 18.94
C GLY A 79 0.86 1.06 17.88
N VAL A 80 -0.38 1.34 18.27
CA VAL A 80 -1.54 1.42 17.38
C VAL A 80 -1.91 2.88 17.12
N THR A 81 -1.73 3.33 15.88
CA THR A 81 -2.14 4.67 15.42
C THR A 81 -3.64 4.88 15.66
N HIS A 82 -4.03 5.98 16.28
CA HIS A 82 -5.42 6.30 16.58
C HIS A 82 -6.28 6.47 15.30
N ASN A 83 -7.55 6.07 15.33
CA ASN A 83 -8.44 6.17 14.17
C ASN A 83 -8.60 7.60 13.62
N GLY A 84 -8.55 8.60 14.49
CA GLY A 84 -8.54 10.01 14.10
C GLY A 84 -7.35 10.37 13.20
N VAL A 85 -6.14 9.89 13.52
CA VAL A 85 -4.96 10.06 12.66
C VAL A 85 -5.16 9.35 11.32
N ARG A 86 -5.69 8.12 11.33
CA ARG A 86 -5.96 7.37 10.10
C ARG A 86 -6.90 8.12 9.16
N LYS A 87 -7.96 8.70 9.72
CA LYS A 87 -8.92 9.53 8.99
C LYS A 87 -8.27 10.80 8.44
N GLY A 88 -7.55 11.55 9.28
CA GLY A 88 -6.87 12.78 8.87
C GLY A 88 -5.84 12.56 7.77
N VAL A 89 -5.01 11.51 7.89
CA VAL A 89 -4.05 11.11 6.85
C VAL A 89 -4.79 10.74 5.55
N GLY A 90 -5.92 10.05 5.63
CA GLY A 90 -6.73 9.72 4.46
C GLY A 90 -7.30 10.95 3.75
N ILE A 91 -7.83 11.92 4.50
CA ILE A 91 -8.32 13.20 3.95
C ILE A 91 -7.19 13.93 3.26
N TRP A 92 -6.05 14.11 3.95
CA TRP A 92 -4.87 14.74 3.37
C TRP A 92 -4.38 14.03 2.11
N ALA A 93 -4.35 12.69 2.11
CA ALA A 93 -3.85 11.93 0.97
C ALA A 93 -4.66 12.19 -0.31
N ARG A 94 -5.97 12.40 -0.20
CA ARG A 94 -6.81 12.78 -1.34
C ARG A 94 -6.44 14.16 -1.88
N GLU A 95 -6.31 15.14 -0.99
CA GLU A 95 -5.87 16.50 -1.38
C GLU A 95 -4.49 16.44 -2.05
N ALA A 96 -3.53 15.74 -1.44
CA ALA A 96 -2.17 15.57 -1.95
C ALA A 96 -2.14 14.94 -3.35
N VAL A 97 -2.97 13.92 -3.61
CA VAL A 97 -3.11 13.32 -4.96
C VAL A 97 -3.60 14.35 -5.97
N SER A 98 -4.60 15.15 -5.63
CA SER A 98 -5.14 16.17 -6.54
C SER A 98 -4.13 17.28 -6.85
N ILE A 99 -3.37 17.73 -5.84
CA ILE A 99 -2.32 18.73 -5.98
C ILE A 99 -1.16 18.18 -6.81
N TRP A 100 -0.73 16.95 -6.52
CA TRP A 100 0.33 16.28 -7.27
C TRP A 100 -0.04 16.16 -8.75
N TYR A 101 -1.25 15.68 -9.04
CA TYR A 101 -1.71 15.56 -10.42
C TYR A 101 -1.74 16.88 -11.17
N ALA A 102 -2.23 17.95 -10.54
CA ALA A 102 -2.26 19.29 -11.13
C ALA A 102 -0.84 19.83 -11.45
N ARG A 103 0.17 19.40 -10.68
CA ARG A 103 1.56 19.85 -10.84
C ARG A 103 2.33 19.06 -11.89
N TYR A 104 2.01 17.78 -12.09
CA TYR A 104 2.84 16.85 -12.88
C TYR A 104 2.09 16.23 -14.07
N GLN A 105 1.41 17.05 -14.86
CA GLN A 105 0.58 16.57 -15.98
C GLN A 105 1.36 16.07 -17.20
N GLU A 106 2.64 16.45 -17.34
CA GLU A 106 3.47 16.17 -18.52
C GLU A 106 3.89 14.69 -18.65
N GLY A 107 3.61 13.85 -17.65
CA GLY A 107 3.90 12.40 -17.68
C GLY A 107 5.36 12.02 -17.45
N THR A 108 6.23 13.00 -17.17
CA THR A 108 7.64 12.81 -16.79
C THR A 108 7.81 12.25 -15.38
N ASP A 109 6.79 12.34 -14.54
CA ASP A 109 6.83 11.94 -13.14
C ASP A 109 5.84 10.80 -12.92
N ILE A 110 6.11 9.97 -11.91
CA ILE A 110 5.19 8.91 -11.44
C ILE A 110 4.97 9.02 -9.94
N LEU A 111 3.72 8.89 -9.51
CA LEU A 111 3.38 8.70 -8.10
C LEU A 111 3.16 7.22 -7.82
N ILE A 112 3.93 6.65 -6.90
CA ILE A 112 3.79 5.27 -6.46
C ILE A 112 3.30 5.26 -5.02
N GLY A 113 2.11 4.71 -4.79
CA GLY A 113 1.53 4.61 -3.45
C GLY A 113 1.66 3.21 -2.86
N GLU A 114 2.04 3.11 -1.58
CA GLU A 114 1.82 1.90 -0.78
C GLU A 114 0.59 2.11 0.10
N THR A 115 -0.51 1.42 -0.22
CA THR A 115 -1.83 1.63 0.40
C THR A 115 -2.29 0.37 1.13
N PRO A 116 -2.07 0.25 2.46
CA PRO A 116 -2.47 -0.96 3.19
C PRO A 116 -3.98 -1.22 3.19
N LEU A 117 -4.81 -0.15 3.19
CA LEU A 117 -6.28 -0.13 3.27
C LEU A 117 -6.86 -0.73 4.57
N ILE A 118 -6.41 -1.92 4.95
CA ILE A 118 -6.82 -2.64 6.16
C ILE A 118 -6.39 -1.89 7.43
N GLY A 119 -7.29 -1.90 8.42
CA GLY A 119 -7.22 -1.04 9.59
C GLY A 119 -7.56 0.42 9.29
N ASN A 120 -8.33 0.72 8.23
CA ASN A 120 -8.69 2.08 7.81
C ASN A 120 -7.49 2.97 7.42
N ARG A 121 -6.41 2.39 6.90
CA ARG A 121 -5.21 3.12 6.50
C ARG A 121 -5.29 3.54 5.03
N LEU A 122 -5.40 4.84 4.76
CA LEU A 122 -5.58 5.40 3.40
C LEU A 122 -6.85 4.89 2.69
N VAL A 123 -7.87 4.46 3.44
CA VAL A 123 -9.12 3.94 2.87
C VAL A 123 -9.89 5.02 2.10
N GLU A 124 -9.68 6.29 2.45
CA GLU A 124 -10.18 7.45 1.74
C GLU A 124 -9.79 7.46 0.26
N LEU A 125 -8.61 6.92 -0.12
CA LEU A 125 -8.20 6.86 -1.53
C LEU A 125 -9.10 5.94 -2.38
N VAL A 126 -9.77 4.96 -1.77
CA VAL A 126 -10.60 3.98 -2.49
C VAL A 126 -12.10 4.22 -2.33
N ARG A 127 -12.49 5.06 -1.37
CA ARG A 127 -13.87 5.53 -1.23
C ARG A 127 -14.21 6.56 -2.30
N ARG A 128 -15.42 6.47 -2.81
CA ARG A 128 -15.98 7.53 -3.67
C ARG A 128 -16.29 8.74 -2.79
N GLU A 129 -15.65 9.86 -3.07
CA GLU A 129 -15.91 11.14 -2.40
C GLU A 129 -16.22 12.21 -3.45
N ASP A 130 -16.86 13.30 -3.03
CA ASP A 130 -17.16 14.45 -3.91
C ASP A 130 -16.07 15.52 -3.75
N ASP A 131 -14.90 15.25 -4.33
CA ASP A 131 -13.75 16.15 -4.28
C ASP A 131 -12.91 16.15 -5.58
N LYS A 132 -11.87 16.98 -5.59
CA LYS A 132 -10.97 17.15 -6.74
C LYS A 132 -10.13 15.90 -7.05
N ALA A 133 -9.95 15.00 -6.09
CA ALA A 133 -9.17 13.78 -6.29
C ALA A 133 -9.99 12.70 -7.01
N GLU A 134 -11.32 12.73 -6.87
CA GLU A 134 -12.18 11.64 -7.35
C GLU A 134 -12.09 11.41 -8.86
N SER A 135 -12.10 12.48 -9.66
CA SER A 135 -12.00 12.34 -11.13
C SER A 135 -10.67 11.71 -11.55
N VAL A 136 -9.61 12.02 -10.82
CA VAL A 136 -8.25 11.54 -11.08
C VAL A 136 -8.13 10.07 -10.66
N LEU A 137 -8.57 9.73 -9.44
CA LEU A 137 -8.51 8.37 -8.89
C LEU A 137 -9.35 7.35 -9.67
N ARG A 138 -10.36 7.82 -10.43
CA ARG A 138 -11.23 6.98 -11.27
C ARG A 138 -10.76 6.86 -12.72
N ASP A 139 -9.85 7.71 -13.17
CA ASP A 139 -9.38 7.72 -14.55
C ASP A 139 -8.38 6.58 -14.77
N GLU A 140 -8.81 5.54 -15.50
CA GLU A 140 -8.00 4.38 -15.81
C GLU A 140 -6.76 4.71 -16.65
N THR A 141 -6.75 5.83 -17.38
CA THR A 141 -5.60 6.23 -18.18
C THR A 141 -4.49 6.81 -17.31
N THR A 142 -4.87 7.49 -16.22
CA THR A 142 -3.96 8.18 -15.31
C THR A 142 -3.56 7.31 -14.11
N THR A 143 -4.54 6.71 -13.45
CA THR A 143 -4.40 6.04 -12.15
C THR A 143 -4.73 4.56 -12.24
N TYR A 144 -3.96 3.73 -11.54
CA TYR A 144 -4.21 2.30 -11.47
C TYR A 144 -3.87 1.73 -10.09
N PHE A 145 -4.78 0.94 -9.52
CA PHE A 145 -4.54 0.19 -8.29
C PHE A 145 -4.14 -1.24 -8.65
N SER A 146 -3.07 -1.72 -8.04
CA SER A 146 -2.58 -3.08 -8.23
C SER A 146 -2.61 -3.82 -6.91
N VAL A 147 -3.13 -5.04 -6.93
CA VAL A 147 -3.24 -5.89 -5.75
C VAL A 147 -2.20 -7.00 -5.87
N PRO A 148 -1.07 -6.93 -5.14
CA PRO A 148 -0.11 -8.02 -5.05
C PRO A 148 -0.78 -9.25 -4.45
N THR A 149 -0.85 -10.31 -5.24
CA THR A 149 -1.48 -11.58 -4.88
C THR A 149 -0.43 -12.68 -5.01
N PRO A 150 0.38 -12.91 -3.96
CA PRO A 150 1.34 -14.01 -3.97
C PRO A 150 0.63 -15.35 -3.98
N SER A 151 1.28 -16.36 -4.57
CA SER A 151 0.93 -17.75 -4.35
C SER A 151 1.07 -18.11 -2.87
N GLN A 152 0.46 -19.21 -2.43
CA GLN A 152 0.59 -19.68 -1.04
C GLN A 152 2.05 -19.96 -0.65
N GLU A 153 2.86 -20.43 -1.59
CA GLU A 153 4.28 -20.69 -1.38
C GLU A 153 5.06 -19.39 -1.19
N VAL A 154 4.86 -18.41 -2.08
CA VAL A 154 5.50 -17.10 -1.99
C VAL A 154 5.05 -16.37 -0.72
N LYS A 155 3.77 -16.47 -0.35
CA LYS A 155 3.23 -15.88 0.88
C LYS A 155 3.94 -16.43 2.12
N ARG A 156 4.05 -17.76 2.23
CA ARG A 156 4.76 -18.42 3.34
C ARG A 156 6.22 -17.99 3.43
N LEU A 157 6.89 -17.86 2.29
CA LEU A 157 8.28 -17.37 2.25
C LEU A 157 8.39 -15.91 2.75
N ILE A 158 7.50 -15.02 2.30
CA ILE A 158 7.48 -13.61 2.75
C ILE A 158 7.25 -13.55 4.26
N GLU A 159 6.35 -14.38 4.79
CA GLU A 159 6.06 -14.43 6.22
C GLU A 159 7.25 -14.94 7.04
N GLY A 160 7.92 -16.01 6.60
CA GLY A 160 9.12 -16.52 7.24
C GLY A 160 10.26 -15.49 7.24
N GLN A 161 10.50 -14.82 6.11
CA GLN A 161 11.50 -13.75 6.02
C GLN A 161 11.17 -12.58 6.97
N ARG A 162 9.88 -12.25 7.16
CA ARG A 162 9.46 -11.19 8.09
C ARG A 162 9.73 -11.56 9.54
N GLU A 163 9.51 -12.81 9.92
CA GLU A 163 9.83 -13.32 11.25
C GLU A 163 11.34 -13.22 11.52
N GLU A 164 12.17 -13.64 10.56
CA GLU A 164 13.63 -13.55 10.67
C GLU A 164 14.13 -12.09 10.76
N ARG A 165 13.62 -11.20 9.89
CA ARG A 165 14.03 -9.78 9.84
C ARG A 165 13.54 -8.98 11.05
N SER A 166 12.44 -9.38 11.67
CA SER A 166 11.99 -8.79 12.94
C SER A 166 13.04 -8.98 14.05
N ALA A 167 13.73 -10.12 14.05
CA ALA A 167 14.81 -10.40 15.00
C ALA A 167 16.15 -9.76 14.57
N ARG A 168 16.40 -9.63 13.26
CA ARG A 168 17.67 -9.13 12.70
C ARG A 168 17.40 -8.21 11.50
N PRO A 169 17.03 -6.93 11.73
CA PRO A 169 16.67 -6.01 10.66
C PRO A 169 17.91 -5.61 9.83
N LEU A 170 17.74 -5.55 8.52
CA LEU A 170 18.71 -5.03 7.56
C LEU A 170 18.57 -3.52 7.34
N HIS A 171 17.40 -2.97 7.66
CA HIS A 171 17.08 -1.54 7.54
C HIS A 171 16.23 -1.08 8.72
N GLU A 172 16.32 0.21 9.11
CA GLU A 172 15.61 0.73 10.28
C GLU A 172 14.09 0.56 10.19
N ARG A 173 13.52 0.82 9.01
CA ARG A 173 12.08 0.65 8.73
C ARG A 173 11.57 -0.79 8.93
N GLU A 174 12.44 -1.81 8.87
CA GLU A 174 12.04 -3.21 9.12
C GLU A 174 11.64 -3.46 10.58
N LYS A 175 12.04 -2.58 11.52
CA LYS A 175 11.55 -2.65 12.91
C LYS A 175 10.07 -2.34 13.04
N GLY A 176 9.54 -1.55 12.11
CA GLY A 176 8.12 -1.19 12.05
C GLY A 176 7.27 -2.19 11.26
N ASP A 177 7.87 -3.24 10.70
CA ASP A 177 7.11 -4.24 9.95
C ASP A 177 6.15 -5.02 10.83
N ALA A 178 4.98 -5.34 10.27
CA ALA A 178 3.97 -6.13 10.96
C ALA A 178 4.53 -7.51 11.35
N GLN A 179 4.49 -7.80 12.65
CA GLN A 179 4.84 -9.10 13.23
C GLN A 179 3.87 -10.20 12.75
N PRO A 180 4.24 -11.50 12.80
CA PRO A 180 3.39 -12.60 12.34
C PRO A 180 1.97 -12.59 12.90
N HIS A 181 1.80 -12.35 14.20
CA HIS A 181 0.49 -12.29 14.83
C HIS A 181 -0.38 -11.12 14.30
N ILE A 182 0.22 -10.00 13.91
CA ILE A 182 -0.48 -8.86 13.28
C ILE A 182 -0.92 -9.22 11.86
N MET A 183 -0.08 -9.96 11.11
CA MET A 183 -0.46 -10.44 9.77
C MET A 183 -1.65 -11.39 9.84
N LEU A 184 -1.65 -12.31 10.81
CA LEU A 184 -2.78 -13.21 11.07
C LEU A 184 -4.05 -12.44 11.48
N ALA A 185 -3.93 -11.47 12.38
CA ALA A 185 -5.06 -10.63 12.77
C ALA A 185 -5.64 -9.83 11.59
N ALA A 186 -4.78 -9.26 10.74
CA ALA A 186 -5.20 -8.53 9.55
C ALA A 186 -5.87 -9.45 8.51
N TRP A 187 -5.41 -10.70 8.38
CA TRP A 187 -6.10 -11.70 7.55
C TRP A 187 -7.48 -12.08 8.13
N SER A 188 -7.57 -12.27 9.45
CA SER A 188 -8.86 -12.53 10.12
C SER A 188 -9.86 -11.38 9.96
N GLU A 189 -9.38 -10.14 10.03
CA GLU A 189 -10.20 -8.93 9.75
C GLU A 189 -10.74 -8.96 8.32
N ILE A 190 -9.88 -9.28 7.34
CA ILE A 190 -10.27 -9.43 5.93
C ILE A 190 -11.30 -10.55 5.75
N CYS A 191 -11.12 -11.72 6.37
CA CYS A 191 -12.09 -12.82 6.28
C CYS A 191 -13.45 -12.41 6.89
N SER A 192 -13.45 -11.59 7.94
CA SER A 192 -14.68 -11.05 8.52
C SER A 192 -15.42 -10.13 7.53
N VAL A 193 -14.69 -9.33 6.75
CA VAL A 193 -15.25 -8.55 5.64
C VAL A 193 -15.81 -9.47 4.56
N ALA A 194 -15.05 -10.48 4.13
CA ALA A 194 -15.47 -11.45 3.12
C ALA A 194 -16.81 -12.11 3.46
N HIS A 195 -17.02 -12.42 4.74
CA HIS A 195 -18.28 -12.95 5.24
C HIS A 195 -19.46 -11.99 5.11
N GLN A 196 -19.25 -10.73 5.48
CA GLN A 196 -20.29 -9.68 5.36
C GLN A 196 -20.73 -9.51 3.90
N PHE A 197 -19.83 -9.78 2.96
CA PHE A 197 -20.10 -9.79 1.52
C PHE A 197 -20.52 -11.16 0.95
N ASN A 198 -20.77 -12.16 1.79
CA ASN A 198 -21.16 -13.52 1.41
C ASN A 198 -20.16 -14.24 0.48
N LEU A 199 -18.88 -13.87 0.52
CA LEU A 199 -17.81 -14.57 -0.20
C LEU A 199 -17.41 -15.88 0.48
N ILE A 200 -17.55 -15.94 1.81
CA ILE A 200 -17.33 -17.15 2.61
C ILE A 200 -18.46 -17.36 3.60
N SER A 201 -18.74 -18.63 3.88
CA SER A 201 -19.76 -19.06 4.82
C SER A 201 -19.28 -18.99 6.28
N ALA A 202 -20.21 -18.82 7.21
CA ALA A 202 -19.90 -18.64 8.64
C ALA A 202 -19.17 -19.84 9.28
N ASP A 203 -19.37 -21.05 8.76
CA ASP A 203 -18.68 -22.27 9.18
C ASP A 203 -17.18 -22.27 8.82
N LYS A 204 -16.78 -21.43 7.86
CA LYS A 204 -15.36 -21.16 7.57
C LYS A 204 -14.75 -20.11 8.50
N ILE A 205 -15.56 -19.46 9.33
CA ILE A 205 -15.14 -18.41 10.27
C ILE A 205 -15.23 -19.00 11.67
N GLY A 206 -14.14 -19.62 12.13
CA GLY A 206 -14.11 -20.33 13.40
C GLY A 206 -12.69 -20.49 13.94
N GLU A 207 -12.54 -21.25 15.02
CA GLU A 207 -11.31 -21.40 15.85
C GLU A 207 -10.01 -21.73 15.10
N LYS A 208 -10.09 -22.15 13.83
CA LYS A 208 -8.95 -22.24 12.91
C LYS A 208 -9.02 -21.13 11.87
N LEU A 209 -7.97 -20.30 11.80
CA LEU A 209 -7.78 -19.35 10.71
C LEU A 209 -7.93 -20.06 9.37
N VAL A 210 -8.73 -19.48 8.48
CA VAL A 210 -8.76 -19.86 7.05
C VAL A 210 -7.34 -19.70 6.53
N ASP A 211 -6.79 -20.73 5.89
CA ASP A 211 -5.49 -20.60 5.24
C ASP A 211 -5.55 -19.49 4.18
N TYR A 212 -4.42 -18.82 3.93
CA TYR A 212 -4.35 -17.81 2.88
C TYR A 212 -4.74 -18.42 1.52
N ASP A 213 -5.77 -17.85 0.91
CA ASP A 213 -6.25 -18.20 -0.42
C ASP A 213 -6.06 -16.97 -1.33
N PRO A 214 -5.19 -17.07 -2.36
CA PRO A 214 -4.90 -15.96 -3.27
C PRO A 214 -6.14 -15.42 -4.00
N ASP A 215 -7.09 -16.30 -4.35
CA ASP A 215 -8.30 -15.92 -5.08
C ASP A 215 -9.27 -15.19 -4.17
N LEU A 216 -9.58 -15.78 -3.01
CA LEU A 216 -10.42 -15.13 -2.00
C LEU A 216 -9.83 -13.77 -1.57
N TYR A 217 -8.50 -13.72 -1.36
CA TYR A 217 -7.82 -12.48 -1.03
C TYR A 217 -8.04 -11.41 -2.10
N PHE A 218 -7.88 -11.75 -3.38
CA PHE A 218 -8.13 -10.79 -4.46
C PHE A 218 -9.59 -10.38 -4.55
N ASP A 219 -10.54 -11.31 -4.44
CA ASP A 219 -11.98 -11.03 -4.53
C ASP A 219 -12.43 -10.01 -3.47
N ILE A 220 -11.83 -10.06 -2.27
CA ILE A 220 -12.10 -9.06 -1.23
C ILE A 220 -11.59 -7.67 -1.64
N TYR A 221 -10.38 -7.60 -2.23
CA TYR A 221 -9.85 -6.34 -2.74
C TYR A 221 -10.61 -5.84 -3.96
N ASP A 222 -11.16 -6.72 -4.80
CA ASP A 222 -12.02 -6.36 -5.93
C ASP A 222 -13.27 -5.60 -5.45
N ILE A 223 -13.89 -6.07 -4.35
CA ILE A 223 -14.99 -5.37 -3.70
C ILE A 223 -14.53 -4.02 -3.11
N LEU A 224 -13.39 -3.98 -2.41
CA LEU A 224 -12.87 -2.76 -1.79
C LEU A 224 -12.50 -1.70 -2.84
N LEU A 225 -12.01 -2.13 -4.01
CA LEU A 225 -11.53 -1.29 -5.09
C LEU A 225 -12.57 -1.09 -6.20
N LYS A 226 -13.83 -1.48 -6.01
CA LYS A 226 -14.92 -1.39 -7.01
C LYS A 226 -15.13 0.01 -7.63
N HIS A 227 -14.59 1.06 -7.02
CA HIS A 227 -14.66 2.44 -7.51
C HIS A 227 -13.36 2.92 -8.17
N ARG A 228 -12.37 2.05 -8.35
CA ARG A 228 -11.04 2.36 -8.86
C ARG A 228 -10.68 1.45 -10.01
N PRO A 229 -9.92 1.92 -11.02
CA PRO A 229 -9.28 1.04 -11.99
C PRO A 229 -8.29 0.14 -11.25
N HIS A 230 -8.50 -1.18 -11.30
CA HIS A 230 -7.64 -2.10 -10.57
C HIS A 230 -7.50 -3.46 -11.23
N SER A 231 -6.41 -4.16 -10.89
CA SER A 231 -6.26 -5.59 -11.19
C SER A 231 -5.30 -6.30 -10.25
N ARG A 232 -5.32 -7.62 -10.36
CA ARG A 232 -4.39 -8.53 -9.71
C ARG A 232 -2.98 -8.39 -10.31
N ILE A 233 -1.96 -8.43 -9.46
CA ILE A 233 -0.58 -8.77 -9.84
C ILE A 233 -0.25 -10.10 -9.17
N SER A 234 -0.31 -11.19 -9.93
CA SER A 234 0.07 -12.52 -9.44
C SER A 234 1.57 -12.57 -9.17
N MET A 235 1.95 -13.04 -7.99
CA MET A 235 3.35 -13.23 -7.62
C MET A 235 3.64 -14.71 -7.36
N ASP A 236 4.03 -15.40 -8.43
CA ASP A 236 4.34 -16.83 -8.41
C ASP A 236 5.84 -17.12 -8.45
N VAL A 237 6.66 -16.06 -8.45
CA VAL A 237 8.13 -16.15 -8.53
C VAL A 237 8.73 -15.74 -7.20
N ILE A 238 9.63 -16.58 -6.67
CA ILE A 238 10.46 -16.25 -5.52
C ILE A 238 11.57 -15.30 -5.99
N LEU A 239 11.62 -14.12 -5.38
CA LEU A 239 12.62 -13.10 -5.66
C LEU A 239 13.73 -13.17 -4.61
N ALA A 240 14.99 -13.20 -5.05
CA ALA A 240 16.15 -13.30 -4.15
C ALA A 240 16.37 -11.96 -3.41
N THR A 241 15.85 -11.88 -2.17
CA THR A 241 15.92 -10.70 -1.30
C THR A 241 16.88 -10.87 -0.12
N GLU A 242 17.58 -12.00 0.00
CA GLU A 242 18.33 -12.47 1.17
C GLU A 242 19.22 -11.40 1.83
N ASN A 243 19.94 -10.61 1.04
CA ASN A 243 20.87 -9.58 1.54
C ASN A 243 20.45 -8.15 1.16
N LYS A 244 19.17 -7.92 0.88
CA LYS A 244 18.65 -6.62 0.45
C LYS A 244 17.40 -6.24 1.23
N SER A 245 17.36 -5.00 1.72
CA SER A 245 16.11 -4.46 2.23
C SER A 245 15.21 -4.02 1.09
N VAL A 246 13.91 -4.21 1.25
CA VAL A 246 12.88 -3.69 0.33
C VAL A 246 12.76 -2.17 0.42
N TYR A 247 13.29 -1.57 1.49
CA TYR A 247 13.31 -0.13 1.71
C TYR A 247 14.52 0.57 1.05
N ASP A 248 15.49 -0.19 0.55
CA ASP A 248 16.63 0.35 -0.21
C ASP A 248 16.23 0.53 -1.68
N LEU A 249 15.57 1.63 -2.01
CA LEU A 249 15.06 1.87 -3.37
C LEU A 249 16.16 2.03 -4.43
N ASN A 250 17.37 2.47 -4.05
CA ASN A 250 18.50 2.70 -4.97
C ASN A 250 18.15 3.58 -6.20
N VAL A 251 17.17 4.46 -6.07
CA VAL A 251 16.78 5.49 -7.03
C VAL A 251 16.59 6.80 -6.28
N ASP A 252 16.59 7.93 -6.98
CA ASP A 252 16.19 9.20 -6.39
C ASP A 252 14.66 9.27 -6.27
N GLN A 253 14.14 9.69 -5.11
CA GLN A 253 12.71 9.71 -4.84
C GLN A 253 12.29 10.92 -4.01
N ILE A 254 11.04 11.35 -4.21
CA ILE A 254 10.42 12.45 -3.46
C ILE A 254 9.24 11.88 -2.67
N ASP A 255 9.35 11.83 -1.35
CA ASP A 255 8.26 11.42 -0.49
C ASP A 255 7.21 12.54 -0.38
N LEU A 256 5.93 12.20 -0.55
CA LEU A 256 4.83 13.09 -0.20
C LEU A 256 4.67 13.05 1.33
N VAL A 257 4.98 14.19 1.97
CA VAL A 257 4.95 14.36 3.42
C VAL A 257 4.05 15.55 3.74
N PRO A 258 3.03 15.39 4.62
CA PRO A 258 2.20 16.51 5.03
C PRO A 258 3.03 17.56 5.80
N THR A 259 2.86 18.82 5.41
CA THR A 259 3.32 19.96 6.19
C THR A 259 2.47 20.15 7.45
N HIS A 260 2.95 20.95 8.40
CA HIS A 260 2.20 21.26 9.61
C HIS A 260 0.82 21.88 9.32
N ASP A 261 0.75 22.80 8.35
CA ASP A 261 -0.50 23.47 7.97
C ASP A 261 -1.48 22.50 7.29
N GLU A 262 -0.97 21.56 6.49
CA GLU A 262 -1.78 20.51 5.87
C GLU A 262 -2.32 19.51 6.90
N VAL A 263 -1.53 19.16 7.92
CA VAL A 263 -2.03 18.38 9.07
C VAL A 263 -3.17 19.13 9.73
N GLN A 264 -2.99 20.41 10.05
CA GLN A 264 -4.04 21.21 10.71
C GLN A 264 -5.31 21.33 9.86
N ARG A 265 -5.17 21.51 8.54
CA ARG A 265 -6.31 21.55 7.61
C ARG A 265 -7.07 20.24 7.60
N ALA A 266 -6.37 19.11 7.44
CA ALA A 266 -6.99 17.80 7.43
C ALA A 266 -7.72 17.49 8.75
N LEU A 267 -7.16 17.91 9.90
CA LEU A 267 -7.81 17.76 11.20
C LEU A 267 -9.09 18.59 11.34
N ASN A 268 -9.18 19.75 10.68
CA ASN A 268 -10.37 20.60 10.70
C ASN A 268 -11.50 20.06 9.81
N GLU A 269 -11.18 19.19 8.86
CA GLU A 269 -12.12 18.56 7.92
C GLU A 269 -12.65 17.19 8.40
N MET A 270 -12.13 16.68 9.52
CA MET A 270 -12.57 15.44 10.16
C MET A 270 -13.93 15.56 10.85
#